data_AF-A0A1V9DHI5-F1
#
_entry.id   AF-A0A1V9DHI5-F1
#
_cell.length_a   1.000
_cell.length_b   1.000
_cell.length_c   1.000
_cell.angle_alpha   90.00
_cell.angle_beta   90.00
_cell.angle_gamma   90.00
#
_symmetry.space_group_name_H-M   'P 1'
#
loop_
_entity.id
_entity.type
_entity.pdbx_description
1 polymer ?
#
loop_
_entity_poly.entity_id
_entity_poly.type
_entity_poly.pdbx_seq_one_letter_code
_entity_poly.pdbx_strand_id
1 'polypeptide(L)'
;MLQTSVQSSVTPRFSGHPFDASRPQVTLSLNQRRSTLNLFIPSSLHDGKGIWIASGVAARAGVRDGAVFSVIQAMIAWIEDHLDQPLSVDAIASRSGYSVWHFQRKFAQFTGLNVYEYVRIRRIIAATFALTTTDKGILEIAVENGFNCQASFTRTVRLLTGYTPGKIRRQFSHHPQQWIEMIKTVIAPQPLDIAC
;
A
#
# COMPACT_ATOMS: atom_id res chain seq x y z
N MET A 1 -6.93 5.19 29.45
CA MET A 1 -5.56 4.65 29.33
C MET A 1 -5.54 3.71 28.13
N LEU A 2 -5.05 4.17 26.98
CA LEU A 2 -4.94 3.34 25.77
C LEU A 2 -3.70 2.46 25.91
N GLN A 3 -3.91 1.14 26.02
CA GLN A 3 -2.82 0.17 26.02
C GLN A 3 -2.27 0.05 24.59
N THR A 4 -1.11 0.65 24.35
CA THR A 4 -0.22 0.33 23.24
C THR A 4 0.29 -1.09 23.44
N SER A 5 -0.41 -2.06 22.87
CA SER A 5 0.07 -3.44 22.81
C SER A 5 1.18 -3.51 21.75
N VAL A 6 2.41 -3.68 22.22
CA VAL A 6 3.55 -4.09 21.39
C VAL A 6 3.25 -5.50 20.91
N GLN A 7 2.77 -5.64 19.67
CA GLN A 7 2.62 -6.96 19.05
C GLN A 7 4.02 -7.49 18.73
N SER A 8 4.32 -8.69 19.25
CA SER A 8 5.50 -9.48 18.96
C SER A 8 5.79 -9.49 17.46
N SER A 9 7.06 -9.25 17.11
CA SER A 9 7.60 -9.23 15.76
C SER A 9 7.42 -10.57 15.04
N VAL A 10 6.23 -10.81 14.51
CA VAL A 10 5.99 -11.85 13.50
C VAL A 10 6.41 -11.22 12.19
N THR A 11 7.58 -11.57 11.67
CA THR A 11 7.96 -11.22 10.30
C THR A 11 6.87 -11.78 9.40
N PRO A 12 6.15 -10.95 8.63
CA PRO A 12 5.06 -11.45 7.83
C PRO A 12 5.61 -12.47 6.83
N ARG A 13 4.88 -13.57 6.62
CA ARG A 13 5.17 -14.47 5.50
C ARG A 13 4.75 -13.76 4.21
N PHE A 14 5.71 -13.16 3.54
CA PHE A 14 5.58 -12.75 2.14
C PHE A 14 5.58 -14.04 1.30
N SER A 15 4.46 -14.31 0.62
CA SER A 15 4.37 -15.47 -0.26
C SER A 15 5.26 -15.23 -1.49
N GLY A 16 6.46 -15.81 -1.50
CA GLY A 16 7.27 -15.99 -2.71
C GLY A 16 8.41 -14.99 -2.94
N HIS A 17 8.57 -13.94 -2.14
CA HIS A 17 9.71 -13.01 -2.23
C HIS A 17 10.33 -12.72 -0.85
N PRO A 18 11.66 -12.49 -0.78
CA PRO A 18 12.29 -12.03 0.45
C PRO A 18 11.71 -10.68 0.84
N PHE A 19 11.40 -10.51 2.12
CA PHE A 19 11.09 -9.20 2.69
C PHE A 19 12.24 -8.24 2.38
N ASP A 20 11.96 -7.22 1.58
CA ASP A 20 12.94 -6.19 1.23
C ASP A 20 12.67 -4.97 2.12
N ALA A 21 13.43 -4.92 3.20
CA ALA A 21 13.37 -3.86 4.20
C ALA A 21 13.89 -2.52 3.69
N SER A 22 14.37 -2.41 2.44
CA SER A 22 14.82 -1.15 1.85
C SER A 22 13.69 -0.30 1.27
N ARG A 23 12.49 -0.88 1.09
CA ARG A 23 11.33 -0.19 0.51
C ARG A 23 10.04 -0.42 1.31
N PRO A 24 9.05 0.47 1.21
CA PRO A 24 7.75 0.25 1.84
C PRO A 24 7.05 -0.98 1.26
N GLN A 25 6.57 -1.88 2.13
CA GLN A 25 5.93 -3.14 1.72
C GLN A 25 4.59 -3.33 2.43
N VAL A 26 3.61 -3.96 1.76
CA VAL A 26 2.32 -4.25 2.39
C VAL A 26 2.07 -5.73 2.54
N THR A 27 1.37 -6.05 3.63
CA THR A 27 0.84 -7.39 3.89
C THR A 27 -0.61 -7.31 4.29
N LEU A 28 -1.36 -8.36 3.99
CA LEU A 28 -2.73 -8.53 4.45
C LEU A 28 -2.74 -9.62 5.51
N SER A 29 -3.21 -9.30 6.72
CA SER A 29 -3.36 -10.25 7.82
C SER A 29 -4.84 -10.48 8.15
N LEU A 30 -5.16 -11.63 8.74
CA LEU A 30 -6.50 -11.97 9.20
C LEU A 30 -6.43 -12.37 10.68
N ASN A 31 -7.05 -11.59 11.56
CA ASN A 31 -7.09 -11.87 12.99
C ASN A 31 -8.53 -11.82 13.51
N GLN A 32 -9.00 -12.89 14.19
CA GLN A 32 -10.37 -12.99 14.71
C GLN A 32 -11.45 -12.59 13.67
N ARG A 33 -11.26 -13.04 12.42
CA ARG A 33 -12.11 -12.72 11.25
C ARG A 33 -12.10 -11.26 10.80
N ARG A 34 -11.15 -10.43 11.23
CA ARG A 34 -10.94 -9.07 10.71
C ARG A 34 -9.69 -9.05 9.85
N SER A 35 -9.84 -8.64 8.59
CA SER A 35 -8.72 -8.47 7.67
C SER A 35 -8.09 -7.10 7.85
N THR A 36 -6.76 -7.02 7.95
CA THR A 36 -6.03 -5.76 8.16
C THR A 36 -4.92 -5.62 7.14
N LEU A 37 -4.87 -4.47 6.48
CA LEU A 37 -3.79 -4.12 5.57
C LEU A 37 -2.67 -3.43 6.37
N ASN A 38 -1.49 -4.02 6.39
CA ASN A 38 -0.36 -3.54 7.17
C ASN A 38 0.71 -3.01 6.21
N LEU A 39 1.03 -1.73 6.29
CA LEU A 39 2.19 -1.14 5.61
C LEU A 39 3.39 -1.17 6.54
N PHE A 40 4.46 -1.82 6.09
CA PHE A 40 5.81 -1.64 6.60
C PHE A 40 6.45 -0.44 5.96
N ILE A 41 7.04 0.43 6.78
CA ILE A 41 7.91 1.52 6.36
C ILE A 41 9.31 1.27 6.91
N PRO A 42 10.35 1.24 6.06
CA PRO A 42 11.74 1.20 6.52
C PRO A 42 12.03 2.36 7.47
N SER A 43 12.57 2.08 8.66
CA SER A 43 13.23 3.15 9.41
C SER A 43 14.52 3.47 8.68
N SER A 44 14.91 4.74 8.62
CA SER A 44 16.20 5.18 8.09
C SER A 44 17.42 4.65 8.89
N LEU A 45 17.20 3.76 9.88
CA LEU A 45 18.21 3.14 10.72
C LEU A 45 18.33 1.65 10.37
N HIS A 46 19.45 1.34 9.70
CA HIS A 46 19.99 0.11 9.08
C HIS A 46 19.87 -1.26 9.81
N ASP A 47 18.81 -1.53 10.57
CA ASP A 47 18.76 -2.68 11.49
C ASP A 47 17.54 -3.60 11.27
N GLY A 48 16.86 -3.49 10.12
CA GLY A 48 15.57 -4.16 9.89
C GLY A 48 14.42 -3.64 10.77
N LYS A 49 14.68 -2.57 11.53
CA LYS A 49 13.70 -1.82 12.31
C LYS A 49 12.90 -0.95 11.36
N GLY A 50 11.58 -1.04 11.41
CA GLY A 50 10.67 -0.21 10.65
C GLY A 50 9.34 -0.09 11.36
N ILE A 51 8.47 0.76 10.83
CA ILE A 51 7.18 1.03 11.46
C ILE A 51 6.10 0.28 10.71
N TRP A 52 5.23 -0.40 11.46
CA TRP A 52 4.00 -0.97 10.94
C TRP A 52 2.85 0.01 11.10
N ILE A 53 2.19 0.32 10.00
CA ILE A 53 0.97 1.11 9.96
C ILE A 53 -0.17 0.17 9.55
N ALA A 54 -1.11 -0.06 10.47
CA ALA A 54 -2.34 -0.79 10.16
C ALA A 54 -3.36 0.19 9.56
N SER A 55 -3.77 -0.05 8.31
CA SER A 55 -5.02 0.49 7.79
C SER A 55 -6.13 -0.25 8.52
N GLY A 56 -6.89 0.46 9.37
CA GLY A 56 -7.90 -0.07 10.28
C GLY A 56 -9.13 -0.73 9.63
N VAL A 57 -8.98 -1.25 8.42
CA VAL A 57 -9.98 -2.04 7.72
C VAL A 57 -10.31 -3.26 8.56
N ALA A 58 -11.60 -3.55 8.68
CA ALA A 58 -12.13 -4.65 9.45
C ALA A 58 -13.42 -5.15 8.78
N ALA A 59 -13.32 -5.68 7.57
CA ALA A 59 -14.41 -6.53 7.10
C ALA A 59 -14.40 -7.82 7.91
N ARG A 60 -15.59 -8.26 8.35
CA ARG A 60 -15.78 -9.55 8.99
C ARG A 60 -15.73 -10.64 7.91
N ALA A 61 -14.66 -11.42 7.89
CA ALA A 61 -14.54 -12.61 7.05
C ALA A 61 -15.41 -13.75 7.61
N GLY A 62 -16.28 -14.32 6.78
CA GLY A 62 -17.04 -15.53 7.11
C GLY A 62 -16.16 -16.79 7.06
N VAL A 63 -16.68 -17.93 7.52
CA VAL A 63 -15.92 -19.21 7.52
C VAL A 63 -15.50 -19.66 6.10
N ARG A 64 -16.31 -19.33 5.08
CA ARG A 64 -16.02 -19.63 3.66
C ARG A 64 -14.99 -18.69 3.03
N ASP A 65 -14.59 -17.63 3.72
CA ASP A 65 -13.72 -16.59 3.18
C ASP A 65 -12.22 -16.93 3.28
N GLY A 66 -11.82 -18.03 3.94
CA GLY A 66 -10.40 -18.37 4.12
C GLY A 66 -9.63 -18.67 2.82
N ALA A 67 -10.24 -19.45 1.91
CA ALA A 67 -9.64 -19.72 0.60
C ALA A 67 -9.59 -18.44 -0.26
N VAL A 68 -10.66 -17.66 -0.24
CA VAL A 68 -10.73 -16.37 -0.94
C VAL A 68 -9.70 -15.39 -0.39
N PHE A 69 -9.54 -15.31 0.93
CA PHE A 69 -8.54 -14.48 1.59
C PHE A 69 -7.12 -14.83 1.12
N SER A 70 -6.80 -16.12 1.02
CA SER A 70 -5.49 -16.58 0.54
C SER A 70 -5.23 -16.15 -0.91
N VAL A 71 -6.26 -16.19 -1.77
CA VAL A 71 -6.17 -15.68 -3.15
C VAL A 71 -5.94 -14.16 -3.15
N ILE A 72 -6.69 -13.40 -2.36
CA ILE A 72 -6.53 -11.95 -2.29
C ILE A 72 -5.15 -11.56 -1.73
N GLN A 73 -4.66 -12.26 -0.72
CA GLN A 73 -3.30 -12.06 -0.18
C GLN A 73 -2.24 -12.33 -1.25
N ALA A 74 -2.37 -13.41 -2.03
CA ALA A 74 -1.47 -13.71 -3.13
C ALA A 74 -1.53 -12.66 -4.25
N MET A 75 -2.72 -12.15 -4.57
CA MET A 75 -2.87 -11.08 -5.58
C MET A 75 -2.30 -9.75 -5.09
N ILE A 76 -2.40 -9.44 -3.79
CA ILE A 76 -1.71 -8.29 -3.21
C ILE A 76 -0.20 -8.44 -3.40
N ALA A 77 0.38 -9.57 -2.98
CA ALA A 77 1.81 -9.80 -3.17
C ALA A 77 2.24 -9.67 -4.64
N TRP A 78 1.46 -10.22 -5.57
CA TRP A 78 1.74 -10.08 -6.99
C TRP A 78 1.66 -8.63 -7.48
N ILE A 79 0.64 -7.87 -7.08
CA ILE A 79 0.52 -6.44 -7.42
C ILE A 79 1.75 -5.66 -6.95
N GLU A 80 2.22 -5.94 -5.74
CA GLU A 80 3.37 -5.29 -5.13
C GLU A 80 4.66 -5.44 -5.95
N ASP A 81 4.83 -6.61 -6.56
CA ASP A 81 5.99 -6.91 -7.39
C ASP A 81 5.90 -6.29 -8.80
N HIS A 82 4.74 -5.74 -9.17
CA HIS A 82 4.46 -5.21 -10.52
C HIS A 82 3.95 -3.76 -10.49
N LEU A 83 4.17 -3.02 -9.40
CA LEU A 83 3.69 -1.64 -9.25
C LEU A 83 4.26 -0.69 -10.32
N ASP A 84 5.44 -0.98 -10.84
CA ASP A 84 6.16 -0.26 -11.91
C ASP A 84 5.58 -0.51 -13.31
N GLN A 85 4.76 -1.55 -13.48
CA GLN A 85 4.24 -1.97 -14.78
C GLN A 85 2.79 -1.49 -15.02
N PRO A 86 2.33 -1.41 -16.27
CA PRO A 86 0.91 -1.21 -16.55
C PRO A 86 0.06 -2.35 -15.95
N LEU A 87 -0.80 -2.03 -14.98
CA LEU A 87 -1.69 -2.98 -14.32
C LEU A 87 -3.15 -2.69 -14.67
N SER A 88 -3.82 -3.67 -15.29
CA SER A 88 -5.28 -3.65 -15.48
C SER A 88 -5.95 -4.57 -14.46
N VAL A 89 -7.17 -4.22 -14.06
CA VAL A 89 -7.96 -5.08 -13.16
C VAL A 89 -8.25 -6.42 -13.83
N ASP A 90 -8.49 -6.45 -15.14
CA ASP A 90 -8.72 -7.67 -15.90
C ASP A 90 -7.54 -8.65 -15.80
N ALA A 91 -6.30 -8.15 -15.91
CA ALA A 91 -5.10 -8.97 -15.77
C ALA A 91 -4.96 -9.55 -14.35
N ILE A 92 -5.22 -8.72 -13.33
CA ILE A 92 -5.15 -9.15 -11.93
C ILE A 92 -6.25 -10.19 -11.63
N ALA A 93 -7.48 -9.92 -12.06
CA ALA A 93 -8.63 -10.80 -11.84
C ALA A 93 -8.43 -12.16 -12.54
N SER A 94 -7.95 -12.15 -13.79
CA SER A 94 -7.68 -13.38 -14.54
C SER A 94 -6.67 -14.27 -13.82
N ARG A 95 -5.62 -13.68 -13.23
CA ARG A 95 -4.63 -14.41 -12.42
C ARG A 95 -5.22 -15.01 -11.14
N SER A 96 -6.24 -14.36 -10.57
CA SER A 96 -6.92 -14.85 -9.36
C SER A 96 -7.83 -16.06 -9.60
N GLY A 97 -8.18 -16.36 -10.87
CA GLY A 97 -9.17 -17.37 -11.23
C GLY A 97 -10.62 -16.92 -11.05
N TYR A 98 -10.86 -15.67 -10.69
CA TYR A 98 -12.20 -15.09 -10.54
C TYR A 98 -12.58 -14.17 -11.71
N SER A 99 -13.88 -14.04 -11.95
CA SER A 99 -14.40 -12.92 -12.74
C SER A 99 -13.98 -11.57 -12.14
N VAL A 100 -13.83 -10.55 -12.99
CA VAL A 100 -13.47 -9.17 -12.59
C VAL A 100 -14.37 -8.66 -11.47
N TRP A 101 -15.68 -8.81 -11.61
CA TRP A 101 -16.66 -8.35 -10.62
C TRP A 101 -16.48 -9.04 -9.25
N HIS A 102 -16.32 -10.36 -9.25
CA HIS A 102 -16.13 -11.11 -8.00
C HIS A 102 -14.81 -10.75 -7.33
N PHE A 103 -13.74 -10.64 -8.12
CA PHE A 103 -12.42 -10.24 -7.62
C PHE A 103 -12.47 -8.85 -6.98
N GLN A 104 -12.98 -7.84 -7.68
CA GLN A 104 -13.08 -6.48 -7.14
C GLN A 104 -13.88 -6.41 -5.85
N ARG A 105 -15.03 -7.10 -5.79
CA ARG A 105 -15.87 -7.14 -4.60
C ARG A 105 -15.15 -7.77 -3.40
N LYS A 106 -14.47 -8.90 -3.61
CA LYS A 106 -13.70 -9.57 -2.56
C LYS A 106 -12.45 -8.80 -2.16
N PHE A 107 -11.75 -8.21 -3.11
CA PHE A 107 -10.61 -7.34 -2.86
C PHE A 107 -11.01 -6.15 -1.99
N ALA A 108 -12.06 -5.42 -2.35
CA ALA A 108 -12.57 -4.30 -1.57
C ALA A 108 -13.11 -4.74 -0.20
N GLN A 109 -13.74 -5.92 -0.12
CA GLN A 109 -14.13 -6.50 1.16
C GLN A 109 -12.91 -6.63 2.08
N PHE A 110 -11.81 -7.26 1.66
CA PHE A 110 -10.69 -7.49 2.58
C PHE A 110 -9.76 -6.30 2.78
N THR A 111 -9.63 -5.42 1.79
CA THR A 111 -8.66 -4.31 1.79
C THR A 111 -9.27 -2.94 2.08
N GLY A 112 -10.61 -2.82 2.02
CA GLY A 112 -11.31 -1.54 2.16
C GLY A 112 -11.11 -0.58 0.98
N LEU A 113 -10.42 -1.02 -0.08
CA LEU A 113 -10.09 -0.21 -1.25
C LEU A 113 -10.47 -0.98 -2.51
N ASN A 114 -10.88 -0.29 -3.57
CA ASN A 114 -10.90 -0.96 -4.87
C ASN A 114 -9.46 -1.15 -5.38
N VAL A 115 -9.29 -2.03 -6.37
CA VAL A 115 -7.97 -2.41 -6.90
C VAL A 115 -7.21 -1.22 -7.47
N TYR A 116 -7.91 -0.30 -8.17
CA TYR A 116 -7.28 0.88 -8.76
C TYR A 116 -6.79 1.87 -7.69
N GLU A 117 -7.59 2.08 -6.64
CA GLU A 117 -7.21 2.91 -5.49
C GLU A 117 -6.00 2.33 -4.78
N TYR A 118 -6.01 1.03 -4.53
CA TYR A 118 -4.90 0.32 -3.92
C TYR A 118 -3.61 0.54 -4.72
N VAL A 119 -3.60 0.19 -6.01
CA VAL A 119 -2.41 0.36 -6.87
C VAL A 119 -1.92 1.81 -6.87
N ARG A 120 -2.84 2.77 -6.99
CA ARG A 120 -2.51 4.20 -7.01
C ARG A 120 -1.89 4.67 -5.70
N ILE A 121 -2.49 4.33 -4.56
CA ILE A 121 -1.97 4.66 -3.23
C ILE A 121 -0.57 4.07 -3.05
N ARG A 122 -0.39 2.81 -3.46
CA ARG A 122 0.89 2.11 -3.32
C ARG A 122 2.01 2.71 -4.15
N ARG A 123 1.73 3.06 -5.41
CA ARG A 123 2.68 3.81 -6.26
C ARG A 123 3.08 5.14 -5.64
N ILE A 124 2.13 5.87 -5.03
CA ILE A 124 2.44 7.14 -4.37
C ILE A 124 3.28 6.97 -3.11
N ILE A 125 3.02 5.94 -2.29
CA ILE A 125 3.85 5.66 -1.12
C ILE A 125 5.29 5.35 -1.53
N ALA A 126 5.47 4.46 -2.53
CA ALA A 126 6.80 4.10 -3.02
C ALA A 126 7.53 5.30 -3.66
N ALA A 127 6.84 6.06 -4.52
CA ALA A 127 7.42 7.24 -5.17
C ALA A 127 7.79 8.35 -4.18
N THR A 128 6.93 8.62 -3.18
CA THR A 128 7.21 9.65 -2.17
C THR A 128 8.31 9.23 -1.21
N PHE A 129 8.43 7.93 -0.91
CA PHE A 129 9.60 7.41 -0.20
C PHE A 129 10.87 7.71 -1.00
N ALA A 130 10.92 7.33 -2.28
CA ALA A 130 12.07 7.61 -3.17
C ALA A 130 12.39 9.11 -3.29
N LEU A 131 11.37 10.00 -3.27
CA LEU A 131 11.58 11.45 -3.27
C LEU A 131 12.32 11.94 -2.02
N THR A 132 12.17 11.24 -0.89
CA THR A 132 12.77 11.62 0.41
C THR A 132 14.08 10.90 0.73
N THR A 133 14.35 9.77 0.06
CA THR A 133 15.53 8.93 0.34
C THR A 133 16.56 8.90 -0.78
N THR A 134 16.27 9.50 -1.94
CA THR A 134 17.16 9.51 -3.10
C THR A 134 17.19 10.87 -3.79
N ASP A 135 18.26 11.11 -4.54
CA ASP A 135 18.44 12.32 -5.36
C ASP A 135 17.91 12.19 -6.80
N LYS A 136 17.28 11.05 -7.15
CA LYS A 136 16.76 10.77 -8.51
C LYS A 136 15.87 11.88 -9.06
N GLY A 137 15.78 12.00 -10.39
CA GLY A 137 14.89 13.00 -11.00
C GLY A 137 13.42 12.74 -10.68
N ILE A 138 12.58 13.80 -10.61
CA ILE A 138 11.13 13.64 -10.39
C ILE A 138 10.49 12.80 -11.51
N LEU A 139 10.91 13.01 -12.76
CA LEU A 139 10.44 12.23 -13.91
C LEU A 139 10.88 10.77 -13.82
N GLU A 140 12.12 10.52 -13.44
CA GLU A 140 12.65 9.16 -13.25
C GLU A 140 11.85 8.40 -12.19
N ILE A 141 11.65 9.01 -11.02
CA ILE A 141 10.82 8.44 -9.95
C ILE A 141 9.38 8.17 -10.43
N ALA A 142 8.81 9.07 -11.24
CA ALA A 142 7.48 8.86 -11.79
C ALA A 142 7.42 7.60 -12.66
N VAL A 143 8.37 7.43 -13.59
CA VAL A 143 8.43 6.29 -14.50
C VAL A 143 8.67 4.99 -13.76
N GLU A 144 9.62 4.96 -12.81
CA GLU A 144 9.90 3.79 -11.97
C GLU A 144 8.72 3.35 -11.09
N ASN A 145 7.74 4.23 -10.88
CA ASN A 145 6.52 3.95 -10.13
C ASN A 145 5.28 3.84 -11.03
N GLY A 146 5.47 3.52 -12.32
CA GLY A 146 4.40 3.17 -13.25
C GLY A 146 3.56 4.36 -13.74
N PHE A 147 4.10 5.59 -13.70
CA PHE A 147 3.47 6.76 -14.31
C PHE A 147 4.05 7.04 -15.70
N ASN A 148 3.18 7.26 -16.68
CA ASN A 148 3.59 7.51 -18.06
C ASN A 148 4.21 8.91 -18.26
N CYS A 149 3.92 9.86 -17.36
CA CYS A 149 4.50 11.20 -17.42
C CYS A 149 4.50 11.92 -16.05
N GLN A 150 5.42 12.86 -15.88
CA GLN A 150 5.54 13.67 -14.67
C GLN A 150 4.27 14.48 -14.34
N ALA A 151 3.50 14.90 -15.34
CA ALA A 151 2.26 15.66 -15.11
C ALA A 151 1.19 14.83 -14.40
N SER A 152 0.97 13.58 -14.87
CA SER A 152 0.05 12.64 -14.22
C SER A 152 0.50 12.31 -12.79
N PHE A 153 1.80 12.06 -12.61
CA PHE A 153 2.39 11.82 -11.30
C PHE A 153 2.17 12.99 -10.35
N THR A 154 2.52 14.21 -10.76
CA THR A 154 2.37 15.42 -9.93
C THR A 154 0.92 15.65 -9.53
N ARG A 155 -0.03 15.44 -10.44
CA ARG A 155 -1.46 15.55 -10.15
C ARG A 155 -1.89 14.53 -9.10
N THR A 156 -1.50 13.26 -9.26
CA THR A 156 -1.87 12.19 -8.33
C THR A 156 -1.23 12.37 -6.96
N VAL A 157 0.07 12.73 -6.89
CA VAL A 157 0.76 13.03 -5.64
C VAL A 157 0.04 14.16 -4.90
N ARG A 158 -0.28 15.26 -5.59
CA ARG A 158 -0.97 16.40 -4.98
C ARG A 158 -2.38 16.04 -4.51
N LEU A 159 -3.10 15.22 -5.28
CA LEU A 159 -4.43 14.76 -4.91
C LEU A 159 -4.40 13.94 -3.61
N LEU A 160 -3.46 13.01 -3.48
CA LEU A 160 -3.42 12.09 -2.33
C LEU A 160 -2.71 12.69 -1.10
N THR A 161 -1.71 13.54 -1.30
CA THR A 161 -0.86 14.04 -0.20
C THR A 161 -1.09 15.52 0.14
N GLY A 162 -1.70 16.30 -0.76
CA GLY A 162 -1.77 17.76 -0.66
C GLY A 162 -0.50 18.50 -1.10
N TYR A 163 0.58 17.80 -1.42
CA TYR A 163 1.89 18.38 -1.77
C TYR A 163 2.29 18.06 -3.22
N THR A 164 3.14 18.89 -3.83
CA THR A 164 3.79 18.54 -5.11
C THR A 164 5.05 17.70 -4.84
N PRO A 165 5.54 16.89 -5.81
CA PRO A 165 6.75 16.09 -5.64
C PRO A 165 7.97 16.89 -5.15
N GLY A 166 8.20 18.07 -5.74
CA GLY A 166 9.30 18.94 -5.34
C GLY A 166 9.13 19.52 -3.93
N LYS A 167 7.89 19.77 -3.48
CA LYS A 167 7.63 20.20 -2.10
C LYS A 167 7.85 19.05 -1.12
N ILE A 168 7.44 17.83 -1.47
CA ILE A 168 7.69 16.64 -0.66
C ILE A 168 9.19 16.46 -0.44
N ARG A 169 10.00 16.48 -1.52
CA ARG A 169 11.46 16.38 -1.40
C ARG A 169 12.04 17.43 -0.46
N ARG A 170 11.73 18.71 -0.68
CA ARG A 170 12.31 19.78 0.14
C ARG A 170 11.89 19.71 1.61
N GLN A 171 10.63 19.36 1.88
CA GLN A 171 10.07 19.40 3.22
C GLN A 171 10.39 18.14 4.03
N PHE A 172 10.46 16.97 3.40
CA PHE A 172 10.44 15.71 4.13
C PHE A 172 11.77 14.92 4.10
N SER A 173 12.73 15.25 3.22
CA SER A 173 14.00 14.50 3.13
C SER A 173 14.80 14.48 4.43
N HIS A 174 14.73 15.54 5.24
CA HIS A 174 15.38 15.63 6.55
C HIS A 174 14.41 15.42 7.73
N HIS A 175 13.14 15.10 7.44
CA HIS A 175 12.08 14.97 8.43
C HIS A 175 11.25 13.70 8.20
N PRO A 176 11.85 12.50 8.31
CA PRO A 176 11.18 11.23 8.01
C PRO A 176 9.92 10.99 8.85
N GLN A 177 9.88 11.50 10.09
CA GLN A 177 8.67 11.40 10.93
C GLN A 177 7.49 12.20 10.36
N GLN A 178 7.73 13.38 9.79
CA GLN A 178 6.66 14.15 9.15
C GLN A 178 6.16 13.46 7.87
N TRP A 179 7.05 12.80 7.13
CA TRP A 179 6.64 11.97 6.00
C TRP A 179 5.75 10.81 6.44
N ILE A 180 6.11 10.11 7.53
CA ILE A 180 5.30 9.03 8.09
C ILE A 180 3.90 9.52 8.46
N GLU A 181 3.78 10.68 9.11
CA GLU A 181 2.47 11.27 9.44
C GLU A 181 1.65 11.61 8.19
N MET A 182 2.28 12.15 7.14
CA MET A 182 1.63 12.36 5.85
C MET A 182 1.14 11.03 5.25
N ILE A 183 1.93 9.96 5.29
CA ILE A 183 1.54 8.67 4.72
C ILE A 183 0.39 8.01 5.49
N LYS A 184 0.31 8.20 6.81
CA LYS A 184 -0.83 7.71 7.61
C LYS A 184 -2.17 8.26 7.10
N THR A 185 -2.21 9.50 6.62
CA THR A 185 -3.44 10.10 6.08
C THR A 185 -3.81 9.57 4.70
N VAL A 186 -2.84 9.06 3.93
CA VAL A 186 -3.06 8.47 2.60
C VAL A 186 -3.62 7.03 2.69
N ILE A 187 -3.22 6.28 3.73
CA ILE A 187 -3.53 4.85 3.88
C ILE A 187 -4.77 4.59 4.73
N ALA A 188 -5.09 5.50 5.65
CA ALA A 188 -6.33 5.40 6.41
C ALA A 188 -7.51 5.56 5.43
N PRO A 189 -8.39 4.55 5.31
CA PRO A 189 -9.56 4.68 4.45
C PRO A 189 -10.37 5.88 4.95
N GLN A 190 -10.54 6.88 4.09
CA GLN A 190 -11.66 7.81 4.27
C GLN A 190 -12.92 6.94 4.28
N PRO A 191 -13.87 7.16 5.20
CA PRO A 191 -15.08 6.34 5.25
C PRO A 191 -15.68 6.30 3.85
N LEU A 192 -15.77 5.08 3.30
CA LEU A 192 -16.56 4.83 2.10
C LEU A 192 -17.98 5.29 2.44
N ASP A 193 -18.39 6.43 1.90
CA ASP A 193 -19.80 6.70 1.68
C ASP A 193 -20.29 5.62 0.73
N ILE A 194 -20.68 4.47 1.28
CA ILE A 194 -21.52 3.50 0.59
C ILE A 194 -22.94 4.09 0.61
N ALA A 195 -23.11 5.17 -0.14
CA ALA A 195 -24.40 5.68 -0.55
C ALA A 195 -24.59 5.29 -2.03
N CYS A 196 -25.10 4.09 -2.23
CA CYS A 196 -26.03 3.77 -3.33
C CYS A 196 -26.81 2.51 -2.94
#